data_AF-A0AAD9GSV8-F1
#
_entry.id   AF-A0AAD9GSV8-F1
#
_cell.length_a   1.000
_cell.length_b   1.000
_cell.length_c   1.000
_cell.angle_alpha   90.00
_cell.angle_beta   90.00
_cell.angle_gamma   90.00
#
_symmetry.space_group_name_H-M   'P 1'
#
loop_
_entity.id
_entity.type
_entity.pdbx_description
1 polymer ?
#
loop_
_entity_poly.entity_id
_entity_poly.type
_entity_poly.pdbx_seq_one_letter_code
_entity_poly.pdbx_strand_id
1 'polypeptide(L)'
;MSTACGVSSGKKFQGSWAIDSGATHHICNDKSKFIDINLRDEGELTVANGQTAKILGVGTVVQQVILPNRSVRDVRIEDALYKSQGRLSTRCRNAK
;
A
#
# COMPACT_ATOMS: atom_id res chain seq x y z
N MET A 1 23.11 -9.22 -16.77
CA MET A 1 23.19 -7.77 -16.48
C MET A 1 22.37 -7.50 -15.22
N SER A 2 23.02 -7.09 -14.13
CA SER A 2 22.40 -6.89 -12.81
C SER A 2 21.57 -5.61 -12.77
N THR A 3 20.30 -5.71 -12.40
CA THR A 3 19.49 -4.56 -11.99
C THR A 3 19.67 -4.35 -10.49
N ALA A 4 20.47 -3.35 -10.12
CA ALA A 4 20.54 -2.86 -8.74
C ALA A 4 19.30 -2.02 -8.43
N CYS A 5 18.43 -2.51 -7.54
CA CYS A 5 17.37 -1.69 -6.96
C CYS A 5 17.96 -0.84 -5.83
N GLY A 6 18.04 0.48 -6.06
CA GLY A 6 18.58 1.43 -5.10
C GLY A 6 17.76 1.44 -3.80
N VAL A 7 18.42 1.14 -2.69
CA VAL A 7 17.86 1.34 -1.34
C VAL A 7 17.92 2.84 -1.05
N SER A 8 16.78 3.52 -1.06
CA SER A 8 16.71 4.90 -0.55
C SER A 8 16.76 4.89 0.97
N SER A 9 17.81 5.51 1.50
CA SER A 9 18.05 5.72 2.92
C SER A 9 17.10 6.79 3.47
N GLY A 10 16.34 6.45 4.50
CA GLY A 10 16.10 7.38 5.62
C GLY A 10 15.06 8.48 5.48
N LYS A 11 14.12 8.46 4.52
CA LYS A 11 12.91 9.32 4.62
C LYS A 11 11.70 8.48 5.03
N LYS A 12 11.00 8.91 6.07
CA LYS A 12 9.68 8.37 6.41
C LYS A 12 8.77 8.59 5.20
N PHE A 13 8.50 7.55 4.43
CA PHE A 13 7.51 7.54 3.35
C PHE A 13 6.11 7.59 3.96
N GLN A 14 5.76 8.68 4.64
CA GLN A 14 4.40 8.92 5.08
C GLN A 14 3.58 9.35 3.86
N GLY A 15 2.67 8.49 3.43
CA GLY A 15 1.72 8.79 2.35
C GLY A 15 2.16 8.41 0.94
N SER A 16 3.29 7.72 0.76
CA SER A 16 3.75 7.22 -0.56
C SER A 16 3.46 5.73 -0.76
N TRP A 17 3.21 5.33 -2.00
CA TRP A 17 3.05 3.92 -2.40
C TRP A 17 4.41 3.26 -2.62
N ALA A 18 4.56 2.02 -2.17
CA ALA A 18 5.68 1.17 -2.52
C ALA A 18 5.22 0.18 -3.60
N ILE A 19 6.01 0.05 -4.67
CA ILE A 19 5.75 -0.94 -5.72
C ILE A 19 6.47 -2.22 -5.33
N ASP A 20 5.69 -3.29 -5.20
CA ASP A 20 6.17 -4.61 -4.78
C ASP A 20 5.59 -5.66 -5.73
N SER A 21 6.45 -6.28 -6.54
CA SER A 21 6.03 -7.33 -7.49
C SER A 21 5.60 -8.62 -6.78
N GLY A 22 5.92 -8.79 -5.50
CA GLY A 22 5.47 -9.91 -4.68
C GLY A 22 4.13 -9.65 -3.97
N ALA A 23 3.59 -8.42 -4.06
CA ALA A 23 2.30 -8.12 -3.47
C ALA A 23 1.18 -8.70 -4.33
N THR A 24 0.31 -9.48 -3.70
CA THR A 24 -0.91 -10.00 -4.35
C THR A 24 -2.06 -9.00 -4.29
N HIS A 25 -1.98 -7.99 -3.42
CA HIS A 25 -3.02 -6.99 -3.20
C HIS A 25 -2.42 -5.61 -2.92
N HIS A 26 -3.14 -4.56 -3.32
CA HIS A 26 -2.86 -3.19 -2.91
C HIS A 26 -3.31 -2.98 -1.45
N ILE A 27 -2.51 -2.35 -0.61
CA ILE A 27 -2.85 -2.13 0.81
C ILE A 27 -2.71 -0.66 1.14
N CYS A 28 -3.74 -0.07 1.72
CA CYS A 28 -3.75 1.31 2.17
C CYS A 28 -4.20 1.37 3.65
N ASN A 29 -3.47 2.12 4.46
CA ASN A 29 -3.80 2.33 5.88
C ASN A 29 -4.51 3.65 6.14
N ASP A 30 -4.71 4.47 5.10
CA ASP A 30 -5.34 5.78 5.18
C ASP A 30 -6.73 5.71 4.56
N LYS A 31 -7.75 5.68 5.41
CA LYS A 31 -9.15 5.63 5.00
C LYS A 31 -9.55 6.86 4.17
N SER A 32 -8.92 8.01 4.42
CA SER A 32 -9.28 9.26 3.74
C SER A 32 -8.94 9.25 2.24
N LYS A 33 -8.07 8.34 1.79
CA LYS A 33 -7.70 8.18 0.38
C LYS A 33 -8.70 7.33 -0.42
N PHE A 34 -9.62 6.65 0.26
CA PHE A 34 -10.64 5.85 -0.39
C PHE A 34 -11.79 6.75 -0.83
N ILE A 35 -12.11 6.69 -2.13
CA ILE A 35 -13.31 7.34 -2.67
C ILE A 35 -14.57 6.49 -2.46
N ASP A 36 -14.38 5.18 -2.36
CA ASP A 36 -15.37 4.19 -1.95
C ASP A 36 -14.67 3.13 -1.10
N ILE A 37 -15.36 2.64 -0.08
CA ILE A 37 -14.87 1.55 0.76
C ILE A 37 -16.04 0.72 1.25
N ASN A 38 -16.00 -0.57 0.95
CA ASN A 38 -16.87 -1.57 1.56
C ASN A 38 -16.18 -2.07 2.83
N LEU A 39 -16.64 -1.59 3.99
CA LEU A 39 -16.11 -2.04 5.27
C LEU A 39 -16.55 -3.48 5.52
N ARG A 40 -15.59 -4.32 5.89
CA ARG A 40 -15.82 -5.73 6.23
C ARG A 40 -15.09 -6.02 7.53
N ASP A 41 -15.75 -6.75 8.43
CA ASP A 41 -15.16 -7.17 9.71
C ASP A 41 -14.38 -8.49 9.59
N GLU A 42 -14.41 -9.09 8.40
CA GLU A 42 -13.95 -10.45 8.10
C GLU A 42 -12.74 -10.40 7.16
N GLY A 43 -11.54 -10.70 7.67
CA GLY A 43 -10.33 -10.84 6.85
C GLY A 43 -9.04 -10.60 7.63
N GLU A 44 -8.11 -11.56 7.58
CA GLU A 44 -6.75 -11.40 8.08
C GLU A 44 -5.76 -11.47 6.92
N LEU A 45 -4.82 -10.53 6.89
CA LEU A 45 -3.69 -10.55 5.98
C LEU A 45 -2.43 -10.94 6.75
N THR A 46 -1.85 -12.10 6.40
CA THR A 46 -0.52 -12.47 6.88
C THR A 46 0.52 -11.63 6.16
N VAL A 47 1.20 -10.77 6.90
CA VAL A 47 2.30 -9.96 6.36
C VAL A 47 3.58 -10.80 6.42
N ALA A 48 4.57 -10.46 5.58
CA ALA A 48 5.82 -11.20 5.39
C ALA A 48 6.64 -11.51 6.67
N ASN A 49 6.34 -10.88 7.80
CA ASN A 49 6.96 -11.16 9.10
C ASN A 49 6.15 -12.15 9.98
N GLY A 50 5.13 -12.81 9.42
CA GLY A 50 4.24 -13.73 10.13
C GLY A 50 3.21 -13.03 11.03
N GLN A 51 3.18 -11.68 11.06
CA GLN A 51 2.15 -10.95 11.78
C GLN A 51 0.90 -10.85 10.92
N THR A 52 -0.25 -11.17 11.50
CA THR A 52 -1.55 -10.95 10.87
C THR A 52 -2.02 -9.52 11.11
N ALA A 53 -2.57 -8.93 10.05
CA ALA A 53 -3.19 -7.62 10.08
C ALA A 53 -4.67 -7.79 9.73
N LYS A 54 -5.55 -7.26 10.58
CA LYS A 54 -6.97 -7.25 10.27
C LYS A 54 -7.24 -6.32 9.08
N ILE A 55 -7.90 -6.86 8.06
CA ILE A 55 -8.43 -6.09 6.94
C ILE A 55 -9.81 -5.60 7.34
N LEU A 56 -10.02 -4.29 7.22
CA LEU A 56 -11.23 -3.60 7.64
C LEU A 56 -12.15 -3.24 6.48
N GLY A 57 -11.70 -3.46 5.25
CA GLY A 57 -12.51 -3.20 4.07
C GLY A 57 -11.72 -3.30 2.77
N VAL A 58 -12.45 -3.23 1.67
CA VAL A 58 -11.91 -3.20 0.31
C VAL A 58 -12.57 -2.06 -0.44
N GLY A 59 -11.82 -1.33 -1.26
CA GLY A 59 -12.37 -0.24 -2.05
C GLY A 59 -11.38 0.40 -3.00
N THR A 60 -11.77 1.52 -3.60
CA THR A 60 -10.94 2.24 -4.56
C THR A 60 -10.21 3.40 -3.90
N VAL A 61 -8.88 3.47 -4.10
CA VAL A 61 -8.05 4.61 -3.71
C VAL A 61 -7.77 5.49 -4.92
N VAL A 62 -7.84 6.81 -4.76
CA VAL A 62 -7.33 7.76 -5.75
C VAL A 62 -5.99 8.31 -5.28
N GLN A 63 -4.95 8.16 -6.10
CA GLN A 63 -3.63 8.71 -5.86
C GLN A 63 -3.28 9.74 -6.93
N GLN A 64 -2.99 10.96 -6.50
CA GLN A 64 -2.41 11.98 -7.37
C GLN A 64 -0.95 11.66 -7.66
N VAL A 65 -0.60 11.64 -8.95
CA VAL A 65 0.75 11.45 -9.45
C VAL A 65 1.15 12.68 -10.26
N ILE A 66 2.33 13.21 -9.96
CA ILE A 66 2.93 14.29 -10.73
C ILE A 66 3.83 13.66 -11.80
N LEU A 67 3.53 13.91 -13.07
CA LEU A 67 4.30 13.41 -14.20
C LEU A 67 5.53 14.30 -14.47
N PRO A 68 6.55 13.82 -15.23
CA PRO A 68 7.75 14.62 -15.53
C PRO A 68 7.46 15.97 -16.20
N ASN A 69 6.38 16.06 -16.96
CA ASN A 69 5.89 17.29 -17.58
C ASN A 69 5.14 18.23 -16.62
N ARG A 70 5.19 17.96 -15.31
CA ARG A 70 4.49 18.69 -14.22
C ARG A 70 2.96 18.62 -14.27
N SER A 71 2.38 17.84 -15.18
CA SER A 71 0.94 17.57 -15.15
C SER A 71 0.61 16.63 -13.98
N VAL A 72 -0.55 16.85 -13.38
CA VAL A 72 -1.09 16.00 -12.32
C VAL A 72 -2.08 15.03 -12.95
N ARG A 73 -2.01 13.76 -12.56
CA ARG A 73 -2.96 12.72 -12.94
C ARG A 73 -3.48 12.02 -11.70
N ASP A 74 -4.78 11.77 -11.68
CA ASP A 74 -5.40 10.88 -10.71
C ASP A 74 -5.29 9.45 -11.22
N VAL A 75 -4.71 8.57 -10.39
CA VAL A 75 -4.63 7.13 -10.63
C VAL A 75 -5.59 6.44 -9.67
N ARG A 76 -6.51 5.66 -10.22
CA ARG A 76 -7.41 4.80 -9.44
C ARG A 76 -6.71 3.47 -9.16
N ILE A 77 -6.66 3.08 -7.90
CA ILE A 77 -6.14 1.80 -7.43
C ILE A 77 -7.35 1.04 -6.90
N GLU A 78 -7.84 0.12 -7.70
CA GLU A 78 -8.99 -0.72 -7.40
C GLU A 78 -8.59 -1.89 -6.50
N ASP A 79 -9.58 -2.47 -5.80
CA ASP A 79 -9.42 -3.59 -4.87
C ASP A 79 -8.34 -3.37 -3.80
N ALA A 80 -8.18 -2.12 -3.34
CA ALA A 80 -7.25 -1.80 -2.27
C ALA A 80 -7.80 -2.25 -0.92
N LEU A 81 -7.00 -3.02 -0.18
CA LEU A 81 -7.33 -3.48 1.17
C LEU A 81 -7.07 -2.35 2.17
N TYR A 82 -8.10 -2.00 2.94
CA TYR A 82 -7.98 -1.08 4.06
C TYR A 82 -7.61 -1.81 5.34
N LYS A 83 -6.66 -1.24 6.08
CA LYS A 83 -6.19 -1.75 7.37
C LYS A 83 -6.15 -0.62 8.40
N SER A 84 -6.61 -0.86 9.63
CA SER A 84 -6.42 0.13 10.71
C SER A 84 -4.95 0.26 11.10
N GLN A 85 -4.57 1.48 11.46
CA GLN A 85 -3.22 1.81 11.91
C GLN A 85 -2.93 1.17 13.28
N GLY A 86 -2.31 -0.03 13.26
CA GLY A 86 -1.46 -0.54 14.34
C GLY A 86 0.01 -0.31 14.00
N ARG A 87 0.93 -0.35 14.97
CA ARG A 87 2.39 -0.18 14.80
C ARG A 87 3.01 -1.35 14.03
N LEU A 88 2.63 -1.49 12.76
CA LEU A 88 3.19 -2.39 11.78
C LEU A 88 3.79 -1.49 10.70
N SER A 89 5.08 -1.21 10.83
CA SER A 89 5.89 -0.66 9.75
C SER A 89 5.99 -1.73 8.67
N THR A 90 4.95 -1.87 7.84
CA THR A 90 5.00 -2.73 6.66
C THR A 90 5.85 -2.05 5.61
N ARG A 91 7.17 -2.18 5.77
CA ARG A 91 8.05 -2.37 4.63
C ARG A 91 7.80 -3.81 4.22
N CYS A 92 7.10 -4.05 3.11
CA CYS A 92 7.03 -5.38 2.52
C CYS A 92 8.47 -5.85 2.28
N ARG A 93 8.90 -6.87 3.02
CA ARG A 93 10.20 -7.53 2.82
C ARG A 93 10.03 -9.03 3.05
N ASN A 94 10.49 -9.78 2.05
CA ASN A 94 10.48 -11.24 1.86
C ASN A 94 10.65 -12.09 3.13
N ALA A 95 9.97 -13.24 3.13
CA ALA A 95 10.53 -14.50 3.60
C ALA A 95 10.76 -15.43 2.39
N LYS A 96 11.83 -16.22 2.46
CA LYS A 96 12.44 -17.04 1.39
C LYS A 96 11.48 -17.93 0.62
#